data_AF-A0A352FSK3-F1
#
_entry.id   AF-A0A352FSK3-F1
#
_cell.length_a   1.000
_cell.length_b   1.000
_cell.length_c   1.000
_cell.angle_alpha   90.00
_cell.angle_beta   90.00
_cell.angle_gamma   90.00
#
_symmetry.space_group_name_H-M   'P 1'
#
loop_
_entity.id
_entity.type
_entity.pdbx_description
1 polymer ?
#
loop_
_entity_poly.entity_id
_entity_poly.type
_entity_poly.pdbx_seq_one_letter_code
_entity_poly.pdbx_strand_id
1 'polypeptide(L)'
;MRELKKISTTEVERVLMADADNIDAWEAPITVPPTSSPRPDWYGQKEIAIGMTVAGRGNKVDVQEFYDFITNEARGATTYAFNPIGITGAAVDFYIVVGAVASVASIANVLWTAYDRFIAPKKPTRDSVSVHIMIPRGAGTINLTLGENVSTEQEFVDQLEGIVADAQIPEVRRGHAIKIRELEQSDSWLKLNGRDKRSS
;
A
#
# COMPACT_ATOMS: atom_id res chain seq x y z
N MET A 1 27.11 -23.26 -22.81
CA MET A 1 25.78 -23.90 -22.76
C MET A 1 25.97 -25.30 -22.20
N ARG A 2 25.37 -25.64 -21.05
CA ARG A 2 25.36 -27.02 -20.54
C ARG A 2 24.23 -27.76 -21.23
N GLU A 3 24.54 -28.85 -21.92
CA GLU A 3 23.53 -29.74 -22.48
C GLU A 3 22.74 -30.38 -21.33
N LEU A 4 21.43 -30.12 -21.30
CA LEU A 4 20.53 -30.80 -20.37
C LEU A 4 20.40 -32.26 -20.83
N LYS A 5 20.98 -33.17 -20.06
CA LYS A 5 20.91 -34.61 -20.30
C LYS A 5 19.44 -35.03 -20.21
N LYS A 6 18.81 -35.38 -21.35
CA LYS A 6 17.44 -35.90 -21.39
C LYS A 6 17.43 -37.28 -20.74
N ILE A 7 16.90 -37.37 -19.52
CA ILE A 7 16.66 -38.64 -18.84
C ILE A 7 15.46 -39.31 -19.53
N SER A 8 15.57 -40.60 -19.83
CA SER A 8 14.49 -41.35 -20.48
C SER A 8 13.37 -41.67 -19.48
N THR A 9 12.13 -41.76 -19.94
CA THR A 9 10.96 -42.04 -19.09
C THR A 9 11.12 -43.32 -18.28
N THR A 10 11.69 -44.36 -18.87
CA THR A 10 11.95 -45.66 -18.22
C THR A 10 12.97 -45.55 -17.10
N GLU A 11 13.92 -44.62 -17.22
CA GLU A 11 14.93 -44.38 -16.19
C GLU A 11 14.36 -43.56 -15.03
N VAL A 12 13.44 -42.64 -15.32
CA VAL A 12 12.66 -41.94 -14.29
C VAL A 12 11.79 -42.95 -13.51
N GLU A 13 11.05 -43.83 -14.20
CA GLU A 13 10.22 -44.85 -13.55
C GLU A 13 11.04 -45.77 -12.64
N ARG A 14 12.18 -46.28 -13.13
CA ARG A 14 13.07 -47.13 -12.34
C ARG A 14 13.56 -46.43 -11.07
N VAL A 15 13.94 -45.15 -11.16
CA VAL A 15 14.40 -44.37 -10.01
C VAL A 15 13.27 -44.13 -9.02
N LEU A 16 12.07 -43.79 -9.49
CA LEU A 16 10.91 -43.57 -8.62
C LEU A 16 10.47 -44.85 -7.89
N MET A 17 10.52 -46.01 -8.56
CA MET A 17 10.20 -47.29 -7.92
C MET A 17 11.24 -47.65 -6.85
N ALA A 18 12.53 -47.42 -7.12
CA ALA A 18 13.58 -47.68 -6.13
C ALA A 18 13.49 -46.74 -4.91
N ASP A 19 13.04 -45.51 -5.10
CA ASP A 19 12.85 -44.53 -4.02
C ASP A 19 11.60 -44.83 -3.18
N ALA A 20 10.55 -45.37 -3.80
CA ALA A 20 9.33 -45.80 -3.12
C ALA A 20 9.55 -46.98 -2.14
N ASP A 21 10.52 -47.84 -2.42
CA ASP A 21 10.87 -48.97 -1.54
C ASP A 21 11.80 -48.58 -0.38
N ASN A 22 12.27 -47.32 -0.32
CA ASN A 22 13.23 -46.85 0.68
C ASN A 22 12.54 -46.06 1.80
N ILE A 23 11.71 -46.72 2.62
CA ILE A 23 10.90 -46.10 3.69
C ILE A 23 11.74 -45.18 4.62
N ASP A 24 12.98 -45.56 4.93
CA ASP A 24 13.87 -44.77 5.78
C ASP A 24 14.22 -43.39 5.17
N ALA A 25 14.28 -43.27 3.83
CA ALA A 25 14.50 -42.00 3.15
C ALA A 25 13.29 -41.06 3.21
N TRP A 26 12.07 -41.60 3.41
CA TRP A 26 10.85 -40.81 3.56
C TRP A 26 10.73 -40.21 4.96
N GLU A 27 11.31 -40.88 5.95
CA GLU A 27 11.33 -40.42 7.35
C GLU A 27 12.53 -39.54 7.69
N ALA A 28 13.52 -39.45 6.79
CA ALA A 28 14.68 -38.59 6.98
C ALA A 28 14.24 -37.10 7.06
N PRO A 29 14.73 -36.33 8.04
CA PRO A 29 14.46 -34.90 8.12
C PRO A 29 14.88 -34.19 6.83
N ILE A 30 13.90 -33.68 6.08
CA ILE A 30 14.15 -32.93 4.85
C ILE A 30 14.89 -31.66 5.24
N THR A 31 16.20 -31.67 5.01
CA THR A 31 17.05 -30.52 5.25
C THR A 31 17.05 -29.69 3.98
N VAL A 32 16.18 -28.67 3.93
CA VAL A 32 16.16 -27.74 2.79
C VAL A 32 17.43 -26.88 2.88
N PRO A 33 18.33 -26.92 1.88
CA PRO A 33 19.50 -26.05 1.91
C PRO A 33 19.04 -24.59 1.97
N PRO A 34 19.68 -23.74 2.80
CA PRO A 34 19.33 -22.34 2.87
C PRO A 34 19.40 -21.74 1.47
N THR A 35 18.31 -21.11 1.04
CA THR A 35 18.21 -20.54 -0.31
C THR A 35 19.27 -19.44 -0.43
N SER A 36 20.22 -19.59 -1.35
CA SER A 36 21.26 -18.59 -1.61
C SER A 36 20.73 -17.34 -2.31
N SER A 37 19.49 -17.39 -2.81
CA SER A 37 18.82 -16.24 -3.43
C SER A 37 18.42 -15.25 -2.33
N PRO A 38 18.79 -13.96 -2.46
CA PRO A 38 18.23 -12.93 -1.60
C PRO A 38 16.71 -13.03 -1.68
N ARG A 39 16.04 -13.02 -0.53
CA ARG A 39 14.59 -12.86 -0.53
C ARG A 39 14.30 -11.55 -1.29
N PRO A 40 13.32 -11.53 -2.20
CA PRO A 40 12.97 -10.30 -2.88
C PRO A 40 12.67 -9.20 -1.86
N ASP A 41 13.06 -7.96 -2.14
CA ASP A 41 12.98 -6.85 -1.18
C ASP A 41 11.56 -6.57 -0.67
N TRP A 42 10.54 -6.98 -1.44
CA TRP A 42 9.13 -6.90 -1.06
C TRP A 42 8.70 -7.95 -0.01
N TYR A 43 9.49 -9.00 0.22
CA TYR A 43 9.18 -10.08 1.13
C TYR A 43 9.44 -9.66 2.58
N GLY A 44 8.36 -9.27 3.29
CA GLY A 44 8.41 -8.86 4.70
C GLY A 44 8.06 -7.39 4.93
N GLN A 45 7.87 -6.59 3.87
CA GLN A 45 7.32 -5.25 3.98
C GLN A 45 5.86 -5.33 4.45
N LYS A 46 5.55 -4.66 5.56
CA LYS A 46 4.21 -4.51 6.11
C LYS A 46 3.64 -3.12 5.81
N GLU A 47 4.18 -2.48 4.78
CA GLU A 47 3.81 -1.12 4.40
C GLU A 47 2.56 -1.15 3.53
N ILE A 48 1.69 -0.18 3.75
CA ILE A 48 0.40 -0.06 3.06
C ILE A 48 0.38 1.28 2.35
N ALA A 49 0.28 1.24 1.03
CA ALA A 49 0.03 2.42 0.21
C ALA A 49 -1.47 2.75 0.20
N ILE A 50 -1.81 3.95 0.66
CA ILE A 50 -3.15 4.52 0.67
C ILE A 50 -3.14 5.70 -0.29
N GLY A 51 -3.88 5.59 -1.39
CA GLY A 51 -4.06 6.68 -2.35
C GLY A 51 -5.18 7.62 -1.90
N MET A 52 -5.05 8.90 -2.22
CA MET A 52 -6.02 9.92 -1.85
C MET A 52 -6.20 10.96 -2.95
N THR A 53 -7.40 11.50 -3.06
CA THR A 53 -7.66 12.70 -3.87
C THR A 53 -8.77 13.56 -3.28
N VAL A 54 -8.66 14.88 -3.47
CA VAL A 54 -9.70 15.85 -3.09
C VAL A 54 -10.51 16.23 -4.33
N ALA A 55 -11.73 15.69 -4.44
CA ALA A 55 -12.62 15.95 -5.56
C ALA A 55 -13.54 17.16 -5.30
N GLY A 56 -14.09 17.74 -6.38
CA GLY A 56 -15.05 18.84 -6.29
C GLY A 56 -14.48 20.15 -5.75
N ARG A 57 -13.15 20.27 -5.61
CA ARG A 57 -12.47 21.34 -4.89
C ARG A 57 -12.76 22.77 -5.38
N GLY A 58 -12.88 22.99 -6.69
CA GLY A 58 -12.87 24.33 -7.28
C GLY A 58 -11.75 25.19 -6.66
N ASN A 59 -12.10 26.42 -6.23
CA ASN A 59 -11.21 27.30 -5.46
C ASN A 59 -11.53 27.30 -3.94
N LYS A 60 -12.28 26.32 -3.44
CA LYS A 60 -12.82 26.33 -2.05
C LYS A 60 -11.86 25.75 -1.02
N VAL A 61 -10.93 24.90 -1.46
CA VAL A 61 -9.99 24.17 -0.62
C VAL A 61 -8.60 24.34 -1.19
N ASP A 62 -7.68 24.80 -0.35
CA ASP A 62 -6.26 24.74 -0.63
C ASP A 62 -5.78 23.31 -0.40
N VAL A 63 -5.63 22.56 -1.50
CA VAL A 63 -5.23 21.15 -1.45
C VAL A 63 -3.76 21.00 -1.04
N GLN A 64 -2.93 22.02 -1.32
CA GLN A 64 -1.55 21.99 -0.85
C GLN A 64 -1.49 22.12 0.67
N GLU A 65 -2.27 23.03 1.26
CA GLU A 65 -2.37 23.14 2.72
C GLU A 65 -2.88 21.85 3.37
N PHE A 66 -3.87 21.18 2.74
CA PHE A 66 -4.39 19.89 3.18
C PHE A 66 -3.30 18.79 3.15
N TYR A 67 -2.55 18.66 2.06
CA TYR A 67 -1.48 17.66 1.95
C TYR A 67 -0.28 17.98 2.85
N ASP A 68 0.08 19.25 2.99
CA ASP A 68 1.11 19.69 3.93
C ASP A 68 0.71 19.34 5.37
N PHE A 69 -0.55 19.53 5.75
CA PHE A 69 -1.05 19.15 7.08
C PHE A 69 -0.87 17.65 7.33
N ILE A 70 -1.35 16.80 6.40
CA ILE A 70 -1.23 15.33 6.55
C ILE A 70 0.25 14.92 6.63
N THR A 71 1.10 15.47 5.74
CA THR A 71 2.54 15.18 5.70
C THR A 71 3.24 15.51 7.03
N ASN A 72 2.82 16.57 7.71
CA ASN A 72 3.43 17.01 8.97
C ASN A 72 2.89 16.24 10.19
N GLU A 73 1.62 15.82 10.18
CA GLU A 73 0.98 15.18 11.34
C GLU A 73 1.05 13.64 11.28
N ALA A 74 1.14 13.04 10.09
CA ALA A 74 1.23 11.59 9.91
C ALA A 74 2.64 11.04 10.21
N ARG A 75 3.08 11.18 11.46
CA ARG A 75 4.42 10.75 11.91
C ARG A 75 4.63 9.26 11.66
N GLY A 76 5.79 8.93 11.07
CA GLY A 76 6.16 7.56 10.74
C GLY A 76 5.52 7.01 9.46
N ALA A 77 4.72 7.81 8.76
CA ALA A 77 4.31 7.53 7.40
C ALA A 77 5.20 8.30 6.40
N THR A 78 5.32 7.76 5.19
CA THR A 78 5.95 8.46 4.06
C THR A 78 4.87 8.94 3.11
N THR A 79 4.91 10.20 2.71
CA THR A 79 3.90 10.78 1.82
C THR A 79 4.49 11.13 0.46
N TYR A 80 3.68 11.00 -0.59
CA TYR A 80 4.04 11.31 -1.96
C TYR A 80 2.96 12.17 -2.58
N ALA A 81 3.34 13.22 -3.30
CA ALA A 81 2.42 14.02 -4.11
C ALA A 81 2.68 13.79 -5.59
N PHE A 82 1.62 13.77 -6.39
CA PHE A 82 1.73 13.68 -7.83
C PHE A 82 2.34 14.96 -8.37
N ASN A 83 3.41 14.80 -9.15
CA ASN A 83 4.11 15.87 -9.83
C ASN A 83 3.87 15.72 -11.34
N PRO A 84 2.85 16.39 -11.91
CA PRO A 84 2.56 16.28 -13.32
C PRO A 84 3.73 16.85 -14.14
N ILE A 85 4.47 15.96 -14.81
CA ILE A 85 5.38 16.34 -15.88
C ILE A 85 4.56 16.40 -17.18
N GLY A 86 3.97 17.56 -17.47
CA GLY A 86 3.15 17.79 -18.68
C GLY A 86 1.64 17.90 -18.41
N ILE A 87 0.81 17.57 -19.41
CA ILE A 87 -0.68 17.72 -19.36
C ILE A 87 -1.37 16.46 -18.80
N THR A 88 -0.70 15.70 -17.95
CA THR A 88 -1.27 14.49 -17.34
C THR A 88 -1.99 14.84 -16.04
N GLY A 89 -3.27 14.49 -15.94
CA GLY A 89 -4.03 14.47 -14.69
C GLY A 89 -4.04 13.06 -14.11
N ALA A 90 -3.73 12.92 -12.83
CA ALA A 90 -3.86 11.64 -12.13
C ALA A 90 -5.22 11.54 -11.42
N ALA A 91 -5.80 10.33 -11.40
CA ALA A 91 -7.01 10.05 -10.61
C ALA A 91 -6.75 10.04 -9.09
N VAL A 92 -5.48 9.90 -8.71
CA VAL A 92 -4.95 9.99 -7.35
C VAL A 92 -3.80 10.97 -7.40
N ASP A 93 -3.85 12.03 -6.59
CA ASP A 93 -2.83 13.09 -6.56
C ASP A 93 -1.97 13.06 -5.29
N PHE A 94 -2.30 12.19 -4.33
CA PHE A 94 -1.53 12.01 -3.10
C PHE A 94 -1.52 10.54 -2.65
N TYR A 95 -0.38 10.09 -2.12
CA TYR A 95 -0.26 8.81 -1.43
C TYR A 95 0.33 8.98 -0.05
N ILE A 96 -0.17 8.19 0.90
CA ILE A 96 0.45 7.97 2.20
C ILE A 96 0.81 6.49 2.32
N VAL A 97 2.08 6.22 2.61
CA VAL A 97 2.64 4.90 2.85
C VAL A 97 2.79 4.73 4.35
N VAL A 98 1.96 3.87 4.92
CA VAL A 98 1.90 3.60 6.36
C VAL A 98 2.75 2.37 6.65
N GLY A 99 3.80 2.53 7.45
CA GLY A 99 4.67 1.42 7.86
C GLY A 99 4.14 0.66 9.07
N ALA A 100 4.79 -0.47 9.38
CA ALA A 100 4.44 -1.37 10.49
C ALA A 100 4.41 -0.70 11.88
N VAL A 101 5.09 0.45 12.01
CA VAL A 101 5.28 1.18 13.27
C VAL A 101 4.19 2.24 13.48
N ALA A 102 3.54 2.69 12.40
CA ALA A 102 2.48 3.67 12.49
C ALA A 102 1.17 2.99 12.93
N SER A 103 0.55 3.51 13.99
CA SER A 103 -0.76 3.06 14.43
C SER A 103 -1.81 3.45 13.39
N VAL A 104 -2.62 2.47 12.93
CA VAL A 104 -3.74 2.69 12.01
C VAL A 104 -4.68 3.76 12.54
N ALA A 105 -5.03 3.69 13.82
CA ALA A 105 -5.87 4.68 14.48
C ALA A 105 -5.25 6.08 14.45
N SER A 106 -3.91 6.21 14.58
CA SER A 106 -3.24 7.50 14.47
C SER A 106 -3.35 8.08 13.06
N ILE A 107 -3.19 7.27 12.02
CA ILE A 107 -3.35 7.73 10.64
C ILE A 107 -4.81 8.08 10.36
N ALA A 108 -5.74 7.23 10.78
CA ALA A 108 -7.16 7.48 10.62
C ALA A 108 -7.56 8.82 11.26
N ASN A 109 -7.12 9.08 12.49
CA ASN A 109 -7.37 10.35 13.17
C ASN A 109 -6.75 11.55 12.43
N VAL A 110 -5.51 11.45 11.92
CA VAL A 110 -4.90 12.54 11.13
C VAL A 110 -5.71 12.84 9.88
N LEU A 111 -6.13 11.81 9.15
CA LEU A 111 -6.92 11.97 7.93
C LEU A 111 -8.33 12.51 8.24
N TRP A 112 -8.96 12.05 9.32
CA TRP A 112 -10.25 12.55 9.77
C TRP A 112 -10.18 14.01 10.21
N THR A 113 -9.16 14.37 11.01
CA THR A 113 -8.89 15.75 11.42
C THR A 113 -8.64 16.65 10.21
N ALA A 114 -7.92 16.18 9.20
CA ALA A 114 -7.71 16.92 7.97
C ALA A 114 -9.05 17.15 7.24
N TYR A 115 -9.90 16.13 7.17
CA TYR A 115 -11.24 16.25 6.60
C TYR A 115 -12.10 17.29 7.36
N ASP A 116 -12.19 17.16 8.68
CA ASP A 116 -13.00 18.06 9.52
C ASP A 116 -12.51 19.51 9.47
N ARG A 117 -11.20 19.72 9.35
CA ARG A 117 -10.61 21.06 9.30
C ARG A 117 -10.75 21.73 7.94
N PHE A 118 -10.45 21.03 6.86
CA PHE A 118 -10.29 21.65 5.54
C PHE A 118 -11.48 21.43 4.61
N ILE A 119 -12.24 20.34 4.81
CA ILE A 119 -13.25 19.87 3.85
C ILE A 119 -14.66 20.04 4.40
N ALA A 120 -14.96 19.51 5.59
CA ALA A 120 -16.30 19.53 6.18
C ALA A 120 -16.93 20.94 6.24
N PRO A 121 -16.19 22.02 6.62
CA PRO A 121 -16.75 23.37 6.68
C PRO A 121 -17.10 23.94 5.29
N LYS A 122 -16.65 23.29 4.20
CA LYS A 122 -16.84 23.70 2.81
C LYS A 122 -17.90 22.86 2.09
N LYS A 123 -18.68 22.02 2.80
CA LYS A 123 -19.81 21.23 2.26
C LYS A 123 -21.20 21.87 2.49
N PRO A 124 -21.58 23.02 1.88
CA PRO A 124 -22.92 23.57 2.07
C PRO A 124 -24.00 22.96 1.16
N THR A 125 -23.66 22.20 0.10
CA THR A 125 -24.62 21.66 -0.90
C THR A 125 -24.16 20.32 -1.49
N ARG A 126 -25.07 19.62 -2.20
CA ARG A 126 -24.93 18.26 -2.77
C ARG A 126 -23.75 18.05 -3.75
N ASP A 127 -23.20 19.12 -4.33
CA ASP A 127 -21.98 19.10 -5.16
C ASP A 127 -20.72 19.45 -4.32
N SER A 128 -20.61 18.81 -3.15
CA SER A 128 -19.65 19.17 -2.13
C SER A 128 -18.23 18.66 -2.42
N VAL A 129 -17.24 19.39 -1.92
CA VAL A 129 -15.85 18.92 -1.85
C VAL A 129 -15.79 17.64 -1.03
N SER A 130 -15.10 16.61 -1.50
CA SER A 130 -14.96 15.33 -0.83
C SER A 130 -13.53 14.80 -0.90
N VAL A 131 -13.16 13.97 0.09
CA VAL A 131 -11.88 13.26 0.10
C VAL A 131 -12.18 11.82 -0.29
N HIS A 132 -11.62 11.40 -1.42
CA HIS A 132 -11.64 10.01 -1.84
C HIS A 132 -10.33 9.35 -1.42
N ILE A 133 -10.44 8.21 -0.75
CA ILE A 133 -9.35 7.36 -0.32
C ILE A 133 -9.47 6.05 -1.09
N MET A 134 -8.41 5.69 -1.80
CA MET A 134 -8.33 4.53 -2.67
C MET A 134 -7.24 3.59 -2.15
N ILE A 135 -7.64 2.38 -1.75
CA ILE A 135 -6.71 1.39 -1.21
C ILE A 135 -6.75 0.13 -2.07
N PRO A 136 -5.64 -0.27 -2.71
CA PRO A 136 -5.59 -1.50 -3.50
C PRO A 136 -5.94 -2.74 -2.64
N ARG A 137 -6.83 -3.60 -3.14
CA ARG A 137 -7.17 -4.89 -2.50
C ARG A 137 -7.28 -5.99 -3.55
N GLY A 138 -6.19 -6.75 -3.71
CA GLY A 138 -6.13 -7.85 -4.68
C GLY A 138 -6.35 -7.34 -6.11
N ALA A 139 -7.40 -7.85 -6.78
CA ALA A 139 -7.77 -7.41 -8.13
C ALA A 139 -8.65 -6.13 -8.16
N GLY A 140 -9.03 -5.58 -7.01
CA GLY A 140 -9.89 -4.41 -6.90
C GLY A 140 -9.29 -3.29 -6.05
N THR A 141 -10.11 -2.28 -5.79
CA THR A 141 -9.78 -1.12 -4.95
C THR A 141 -10.92 -0.87 -3.98
N ILE A 142 -10.60 -0.69 -2.71
CA ILE A 142 -11.55 -0.16 -1.73
C ILE A 142 -11.57 1.35 -1.86
N ASN A 143 -12.77 1.93 -2.00
CA ASN A 143 -12.96 3.36 -2.12
C ASN A 143 -13.74 3.87 -0.90
N LEU A 144 -13.10 4.73 -0.12
CA LEU A 144 -13.74 5.45 0.99
C LEU A 144 -13.88 6.92 0.60
N THR A 145 -14.99 7.52 0.95
CA THR A 145 -15.33 8.92 0.69
C THR A 145 -15.81 9.56 1.98
N LEU A 146 -14.94 10.39 2.56
CA LEU A 146 -15.20 10.99 3.87
C LEU A 146 -16.38 11.96 3.82
N GLY A 147 -17.32 11.75 4.74
CA GLY A 147 -18.60 12.43 4.83
C GLY A 147 -19.58 12.10 3.70
N GLU A 148 -19.41 10.96 3.02
CA GLU A 148 -20.42 10.38 2.13
C GLU A 148 -20.70 8.92 2.52
N ASN A 149 -19.79 8.00 2.22
CA ASN A 149 -19.94 6.57 2.58
C ASN A 149 -19.28 6.22 3.92
N VAL A 150 -18.54 7.16 4.51
CA VAL A 150 -18.01 7.08 5.86
C VAL A 150 -18.38 8.37 6.58
N SER A 151 -19.28 8.30 7.56
CA SER A 151 -19.91 9.49 8.14
C SER A 151 -19.37 9.86 9.52
N THR A 152 -18.63 8.96 10.16
CA THR A 152 -18.05 9.17 11.49
C THR A 152 -16.59 8.75 11.55
N GLU A 153 -15.83 9.37 12.47
CA GLU A 153 -14.43 9.01 12.71
C GLU A 153 -14.30 7.53 13.11
N GLN A 154 -15.17 7.05 13.99
CA GLN A 154 -15.11 5.66 14.45
C GLN A 154 -15.34 4.68 13.30
N GLU A 155 -16.34 4.93 12.45
CA GLU A 155 -16.58 4.11 11.26
C GLU A 155 -15.37 4.11 10.32
N PHE A 156 -14.70 5.26 10.18
CA PHE A 156 -13.49 5.35 9.38
C PHE A 156 -12.34 4.53 9.96
N VAL A 157 -12.10 4.63 11.27
CA VAL A 157 -11.08 3.85 11.99
C VAL A 157 -11.35 2.35 11.80
N ASP A 158 -12.57 1.90 12.07
CA ASP A 158 -12.95 0.48 11.97
C ASP A 158 -12.74 -0.06 10.54
N GLN A 159 -13.13 0.71 9.52
CA GLN A 159 -12.91 0.33 8.14
C GLN A 159 -11.42 0.28 7.77
N LEU A 160 -10.62 1.26 8.22
CA LEU A 160 -9.20 1.29 7.94
C LEU A 160 -8.45 0.14 8.64
N GLU A 161 -8.85 -0.23 9.85
CA GLU A 161 -8.32 -1.40 10.56
C GLU A 161 -8.61 -2.71 9.81
N GLY A 162 -9.84 -2.87 9.30
CA GLY A 162 -10.21 -4.01 8.45
C GLY A 162 -9.34 -4.09 7.19
N ILE A 163 -9.07 -2.95 6.55
CA ILE A 163 -8.23 -2.87 5.35
C ILE A 163 -6.77 -3.22 5.66
N VAL A 164 -6.25 -2.77 6.81
CA VAL A 164 -4.89 -3.09 7.25
C VAL A 164 -4.75 -4.57 7.60
N ALA A 165 -5.79 -5.18 8.16
CA ALA A 165 -5.84 -6.62 8.37
C ALA A 165 -5.83 -7.38 7.03
N ASP A 166 -6.60 -6.93 6.04
CA ASP A 166 -6.60 -7.49 4.68
C ASP A 166 -5.23 -7.36 3.99
N ALA A 167 -4.48 -6.28 4.25
CA ALA A 167 -3.14 -6.09 3.69
C ALA A 167 -2.11 -7.11 4.19
N GLN A 168 -2.44 -7.94 5.18
CA GLN A 168 -1.63 -9.10 5.58
C GLN A 168 -1.76 -10.29 4.62
N ILE A 169 -2.79 -10.31 3.77
CA ILE A 169 -3.00 -11.34 2.75
C ILE A 169 -1.86 -11.20 1.70
N PRO A 170 -1.13 -12.29 1.36
CA PRO A 170 0.07 -12.21 0.51
C PRO A 170 -0.15 -11.51 -0.83
N GLU A 171 -1.28 -11.75 -1.49
CA GLU A 171 -1.62 -11.17 -2.78
C GLU A 171 -1.86 -9.66 -2.68
N VAL A 172 -2.55 -9.22 -1.61
CA VAL A 172 -2.81 -7.81 -1.34
C VAL A 172 -1.51 -7.09 -0.97
N ARG A 173 -0.69 -7.71 -0.11
CA ARG A 173 0.64 -7.21 0.28
C ARG A 173 1.53 -6.98 -0.94
N ARG A 174 1.51 -7.92 -1.90
CA ARG A 174 2.26 -7.78 -3.15
C ARG A 174 1.81 -6.56 -3.95
N GLY A 175 0.50 -6.29 -4.00
CA GLY A 175 -0.06 -5.09 -4.64
C GLY A 175 0.46 -3.80 -4.02
N HIS A 176 0.47 -3.70 -2.68
CA HIS A 176 1.04 -2.54 -1.99
C HIS A 176 2.54 -2.39 -2.27
N ALA A 177 3.32 -3.46 -2.19
CA ALA A 177 4.75 -3.40 -2.45
C ALA A 177 5.07 -2.95 -3.89
N ILE A 178 4.31 -3.41 -4.88
CA ILE A 178 4.43 -2.94 -6.28
C ILE A 178 4.13 -1.45 -6.37
N LYS A 179 3.05 -0.98 -5.73
CA LYS A 179 2.69 0.44 -5.75
C LYS A 179 3.74 1.31 -5.03
N ILE A 180 4.24 0.89 -3.88
CA ILE A 180 5.30 1.61 -3.16
C ILE A 180 6.55 1.74 -4.04
N ARG A 181 6.97 0.65 -4.67
CA ARG A 181 8.10 0.68 -5.60
C ARG A 181 7.86 1.63 -6.78
N GLU A 182 6.64 1.67 -7.34
CA GLU A 182 6.28 2.63 -8.38
C GLU A 182 6.41 4.07 -7.89
N LEU A 183 5.95 4.37 -6.68
CA LEU A 183 6.07 5.70 -6.07
C LEU A 183 7.53 6.10 -5.84
N GLU A 184 8.40 5.16 -5.48
CA GLU A 184 9.82 5.41 -5.24
C GLU A 184 10.66 5.55 -6.51
N GLN A 185 10.26 4.87 -7.59
CA GLN A 185 11.05 4.80 -8.84
C GLN A 185 10.54 5.74 -9.94
N SER A 186 9.36 6.35 -9.75
CA SER A 186 8.74 7.21 -10.75
C SER A 186 9.09 8.68 -10.54
N ASP A 187 9.49 9.35 -11.61
CA ASP A 187 9.70 10.81 -11.63
C ASP A 187 8.39 11.61 -11.53
N SER A 188 7.24 10.94 -11.68
CA SER A 188 5.91 11.56 -11.57
C SER A 188 5.43 11.69 -10.12
N TRP A 189 6.19 11.18 -9.15
CA TRP A 189 5.83 11.22 -7.73
C TRP A 189 6.95 11.88 -6.93
N LEU A 190 6.61 12.95 -6.23
CA LEU A 190 7.54 13.64 -5.33
C LEU A 190 7.33 13.12 -3.91
N LYS A 191 8.36 12.49 -3.35
CA LYS A 191 8.40 12.16 -1.92
C LYS A 191 8.45 13.45 -1.12
N LEU A 192 7.46 13.66 -0.27
CA LEU A 192 7.37 14.83 0.60
C LEU A 192 8.06 14.53 1.93
N ASN A 193 8.89 15.47 2.38
CA ASN A 193 9.45 15.43 3.73
C ASN A 193 8.63 16.38 4.60
N GLY A 194 8.15 15.91 5.76
CA GLY A 194 7.55 16.77 6.77
C GLY A 194 8.48 17.95 7.07
N ARG A 195 7.93 19.16 7.17
CA ARG A 195 8.74 20.32 7.56
C ARG A 195 9.28 20.06 8.94
N ASP A 196 10.60 19.93 9.06
CA ASP A 196 11.27 20.03 10.35
C ASP A 196 10.93 21.42 10.92
N LYS A 197 10.07 21.48 11.94
CA LYS A 197 9.75 22.71 12.69
C LYS A 197 10.96 23.22 13.51
N ARG A 198 12.19 23.05 13.02
CA ARG A 198 13.44 23.56 13.61
C ARG A 198 13.98 24.72 12.78
N SER A 199 13.19 25.74 12.53
CA SER A 199 13.68 27.05 12.07
C SER A 199 12.56 28.09 12.21
N SER A 200 12.23 28.45 13.44
CA SER A 200 11.54 29.69 13.79
C SER A 200 11.97 30.09 15.19
#